data_AF-D2PN69-F1
#
_entry.id   AF-D2PN69-F1
#
_cell.length_a   1.000
_cell.length_b   1.000
_cell.length_c   1.000
_cell.angle_alpha   90.00
_cell.angle_beta   90.00
_cell.angle_gamma   90.00
#
_symmetry.space_group_name_H-M   'P 1'
#
loop_
_entity.id
_entity.type
_entity.pdbx_description
1 polymer ?
#
loop_
_entity_poly.entity_id
_entity_poly.type
_entity_poly.pdbx_seq_one_letter_code
_entity_poly.pdbx_strand_id
1 'polypeptide(L)'
;MLQGVTQLMEAARELLSVVMASHWLLLILFLAAAIDAVLPVIPSEGLVVTAGMAAAAGHQNLLLVIVLAMLGSVIGECVCYFLGRGSGPALRRWMRRRDARQAMYDKVSHALHTRGGLILMTVRYIPGARMVATLTAGATAYSFRKFVLFTAAGVTVAYTYVALLGYLGGDAFAHDSLKALGFSLSLAFVIGLLIETTRRIVLRRKAKVAAG
;
A
#
# COMPACT_ATOMS: atom_id res chain seq x y z
N MET A 1 -12.50 -41.29 -2.69
CA MET A 1 -12.18 -39.96 -3.25
C MET A 1 -12.54 -38.81 -2.30
N LEU A 2 -13.75 -38.76 -1.74
CA LEU A 2 -14.18 -37.68 -0.82
C LEU A 2 -13.34 -37.57 0.47
N GLN A 3 -12.95 -38.70 1.10
CA GLN A 3 -12.14 -38.70 2.34
C GLN A 3 -10.70 -38.17 2.17
N GLY A 4 -10.09 -38.37 1.01
CA GLY A 4 -8.75 -37.84 0.72
C GLY A 4 -8.76 -36.33 0.50
N VAL A 5 -9.83 -35.82 -0.12
CA VAL A 5 -10.04 -34.38 -0.32
C VAL A 5 -10.33 -33.69 1.03
N THR A 6 -11.13 -34.30 1.91
CA THR A 6 -11.39 -33.74 3.24
C THR A 6 -10.15 -33.72 4.12
N GLN A 7 -9.32 -34.77 4.11
CA GLN A 7 -8.05 -34.76 4.86
C GLN A 7 -7.05 -33.75 4.32
N LEU A 8 -6.96 -33.58 2.99
CA LEU A 8 -6.13 -32.55 2.40
C LEU A 8 -6.62 -31.15 2.77
N MET A 9 -7.94 -30.95 2.83
CA MET A 9 -8.55 -29.68 3.27
C MET A 9 -8.32 -29.41 4.75
N GLU A 10 -8.37 -30.42 5.62
CA GLU A 10 -8.07 -30.28 7.04
C GLU A 10 -6.59 -30.00 7.30
N ALA A 11 -5.69 -30.71 6.62
CA ALA A 11 -4.25 -30.43 6.69
C ALA A 11 -3.91 -29.03 6.16
N ALA A 12 -4.58 -28.60 5.08
CA ALA A 12 -4.45 -27.23 4.58
C ALA A 12 -5.00 -26.21 5.59
N ARG A 13 -6.11 -26.49 6.28
CA ARG A 13 -6.66 -25.64 7.34
C ARG A 13 -5.76 -25.58 8.57
N GLU A 14 -5.14 -26.69 8.99
CA GLU A 14 -4.17 -26.72 10.09
C GLU A 14 -2.89 -25.97 9.74
N LEU A 15 -2.35 -26.14 8.53
CA LEU A 15 -1.21 -25.36 8.09
C LEU A 15 -1.55 -23.88 7.98
N LEU A 16 -2.75 -23.55 7.49
CA LEU A 16 -3.24 -22.18 7.45
C LEU A 16 -3.41 -21.63 8.87
N SER A 17 -3.96 -22.39 9.82
CA SER A 17 -4.14 -21.93 11.21
C SER A 17 -2.81 -21.76 11.94
N VAL A 18 -1.82 -22.63 11.68
CA VAL A 18 -0.46 -22.50 12.21
C VAL A 18 0.24 -21.27 11.61
N VAL A 19 0.12 -21.01 10.31
CA VAL A 19 0.67 -19.82 9.64
C VAL A 19 -0.04 -18.54 10.10
N MET A 20 -1.37 -18.60 10.24
CA MET A 20 -2.21 -17.48 10.70
C MET A 20 -2.05 -17.19 12.19
N ALA A 21 -1.68 -18.16 13.03
CA ALA A 21 -1.38 -17.98 14.46
C ALA A 21 0.10 -17.64 14.72
N SER A 22 0.96 -17.74 13.70
CA SER A 22 2.39 -17.55 13.87
C SER A 22 2.77 -16.08 13.91
N HIS A 23 3.64 -15.71 14.86
CA HIS A 23 4.29 -14.40 14.93
C HIS A 23 5.01 -14.00 13.62
N TRP A 24 5.32 -14.97 12.75
CA TRP A 24 5.88 -14.76 11.42
C TRP A 24 4.94 -14.00 10.48
N LEU A 25 3.62 -14.13 10.61
CA LEU A 25 2.67 -13.39 9.74
C LEU A 25 2.80 -11.88 9.94
N LEU A 26 2.91 -11.46 11.20
CA LEU A 26 3.11 -10.06 11.57
C LEU A 26 4.46 -9.52 11.05
N LEU A 27 5.51 -10.35 11.10
CA LEU A 27 6.81 -10.00 10.54
C LEU A 27 6.77 -9.90 9.01
N ILE A 28 6.13 -10.84 8.32
CA ILE A 28 5.96 -10.82 6.87
C ILE A 28 5.17 -9.59 6.44
N LEU A 29 4.08 -9.27 7.14
CA LEU A 29 3.27 -8.09 6.90
C LEU A 29 4.08 -6.80 7.08
N PHE A 30 4.87 -6.71 8.16
CA PHE A 30 5.76 -5.59 8.39
C PHE A 30 6.77 -5.41 7.24
N LEU A 31 7.45 -6.50 6.85
CA LEU A 31 8.44 -6.48 5.77
C LEU A 31 7.80 -6.17 4.42
N ALA A 32 6.64 -6.75 4.12
CA ALA A 32 5.91 -6.50 2.89
C ALA A 32 5.47 -5.03 2.79
N ALA A 33 4.96 -4.44 3.88
CA ALA A 33 4.60 -3.02 3.92
C ALA A 33 5.83 -2.11 3.74
N ALA A 34 6.98 -2.46 4.33
CA ALA A 34 8.23 -1.73 4.16
C ALA A 34 8.75 -1.79 2.73
N ILE A 35 8.73 -2.98 2.11
CA ILE A 35 9.18 -3.18 0.73
C ILE A 35 8.24 -2.47 -0.25
N ASP A 36 6.92 -2.60 -0.08
CA ASP A 36 5.90 -1.94 -0.92
C ASP A 36 6.02 -0.40 -0.89
N ALA A 37 6.38 0.17 0.26
CA ALA A 37 6.63 1.60 0.38
C ALA A 37 7.82 2.06 -0.48
N VAL A 38 8.85 1.22 -0.65
CA VAL A 38 10.03 1.53 -1.47
C VAL A 38 9.81 1.19 -2.95
N LEU A 39 9.26 0.01 -3.20
CA LEU A 39 9.00 -0.56 -4.50
C LEU A 39 7.55 -1.02 -4.53
N PRO A 40 6.63 -0.27 -5.17
CA PRO A 40 5.21 -0.62 -5.24
C PRO A 40 4.97 -1.79 -6.22
N VAL A 41 5.54 -2.94 -5.86
CA VAL A 41 5.53 -4.22 -6.60
C VAL A 41 4.64 -5.22 -5.86
N ILE A 42 4.59 -5.14 -4.54
CA ILE A 42 3.88 -6.08 -3.67
C ILE A 42 2.63 -5.36 -3.13
N PRO A 43 1.40 -5.79 -3.46
CA PRO A 43 0.19 -5.19 -2.92
C PRO A 43 0.06 -5.52 -1.43
N SER A 44 0.67 -4.69 -0.58
CA SER A 44 0.70 -4.87 0.88
C SER A 44 -0.70 -4.77 1.50
N GLU A 45 -1.62 -4.05 0.85
CA GLU A 45 -3.01 -3.91 1.30
C GLU A 45 -3.73 -5.27 1.35
N GLY A 46 -3.45 -6.17 0.41
CA GLY A 46 -4.05 -7.50 0.39
C GLY A 46 -3.69 -8.31 1.65
N LEU A 47 -2.42 -8.25 2.05
CA LEU A 47 -1.95 -8.93 3.28
C LEU A 47 -2.59 -8.33 4.53
N VAL A 48 -2.79 -7.00 4.57
CA VAL A 48 -3.46 -6.33 5.69
C VAL A 48 -4.93 -6.72 5.78
N VAL A 49 -5.63 -6.88 4.64
CA VAL A 49 -7.02 -7.42 4.62
C VAL A 49 -7.05 -8.83 5.18
N THR A 50 -6.17 -9.73 4.70
CA THR A 50 -6.11 -11.12 5.17
C THR A 50 -5.78 -11.20 6.66
N ALA A 51 -4.85 -10.37 7.14
CA ALA A 51 -4.51 -10.30 8.56
C ALA A 51 -5.66 -9.73 9.41
N GLY A 52 -6.43 -8.77 8.87
CA GLY A 52 -7.67 -8.28 9.48
C GLY A 52 -8.73 -9.36 9.62
N MET A 53 -8.93 -10.18 8.59
CA MET A 53 -9.85 -11.33 8.63
C MET A 53 -9.40 -12.38 9.67
N ALA A 54 -8.09 -12.67 9.74
CA ALA A 54 -7.54 -13.56 10.74
C ALA A 54 -7.73 -13.01 12.16
N ALA A 55 -7.66 -11.70 12.34
CA ALA A 55 -7.96 -11.04 13.61
C ALA A 55 -9.44 -11.17 14.00
N ALA A 56 -10.37 -11.11 13.04
CA ALA A 56 -11.79 -11.33 13.31
C ALA A 56 -12.10 -12.76 13.77
N ALA A 57 -11.38 -13.75 13.22
CA ALA A 57 -11.45 -15.15 13.65
C ALA A 57 -10.74 -15.44 14.98
N GLY A 58 -10.19 -14.42 15.67
CA GLY A 58 -9.49 -14.57 16.94
C GLY A 58 -8.05 -15.12 16.82
N HIS A 59 -7.52 -15.28 15.61
CA HIS A 59 -6.16 -15.79 15.38
C HIS A 59 -5.08 -14.70 15.47
N GLN A 60 -5.45 -13.42 15.38
CA GLN A 60 -4.52 -12.29 15.40
C GLN A 60 -5.08 -11.11 16.18
N ASN A 61 -4.19 -10.23 16.64
CA ASN A 61 -4.60 -8.97 17.26
C ASN A 61 -4.69 -7.87 16.20
N LEU A 62 -5.90 -7.32 15.99
CA LEU A 62 -6.15 -6.26 15.00
C LEU A 62 -5.25 -5.04 15.20
N LEU A 63 -4.99 -4.64 16.45
CA LEU A 63 -4.13 -3.51 16.76
C LEU A 63 -2.69 -3.79 16.33
N LEU A 64 -2.18 -5.02 16.55
CA LEU A 64 -0.83 -5.40 16.10
C LEU A 64 -0.71 -5.39 14.57
N VAL A 65 -1.74 -5.86 13.87
CA VAL A 65 -1.81 -5.80 12.39
C VAL A 65 -1.68 -4.36 11.91
N ILE A 66 -2.47 -3.45 12.47
CA ILE A 66 -2.46 -2.03 12.09
C ILE A 66 -1.10 -1.39 12.40
N VAL A 67 -0.59 -1.59 13.62
CA VAL A 67 0.67 -0.98 14.08
C VAL A 67 1.85 -1.47 13.26
N LEU A 68 1.95 -2.78 12.97
CA LEU A 68 3.09 -3.32 12.22
C LEU A 68 3.03 -2.99 10.73
N ALA A 69 1.84 -2.96 10.12
CA ALA A 69 1.68 -2.46 8.74
C ALA A 69 2.13 -0.99 8.66
N MET A 70 1.67 -0.19 9.62
CA MET A 70 2.02 1.21 9.70
C MET A 70 3.52 1.43 9.87
N LEU A 71 4.15 0.76 10.84
CA LEU A 71 5.58 0.90 11.10
C LEU A 71 6.42 0.46 9.90
N GLY A 72 6.08 -0.68 9.28
CA GLY A 72 6.75 -1.16 8.08
C GLY A 72 6.72 -0.12 6.97
N SER A 73 5.53 0.36 6.63
CA SER A 73 5.35 1.37 5.58
C SER A 73 6.05 2.70 5.89
N VAL A 74 5.96 3.21 7.13
CA VAL A 74 6.66 4.44 7.55
C VAL A 74 8.17 4.28 7.40
N ILE A 75 8.74 3.14 7.80
CA ILE A 75 10.17 2.85 7.67
C ILE A 75 10.57 2.82 6.19
N GLY A 76 9.82 2.11 5.34
CA GLY A 76 10.09 2.07 3.90
C GLY A 76 9.98 3.46 3.25
N GLU A 77 8.98 4.25 3.63
CA GLU A 77 8.84 5.64 3.18
C GLU A 77 10.02 6.53 3.65
N CYS A 78 10.54 6.32 4.86
CA CYS A 78 11.73 7.00 5.35
C CYS A 78 12.98 6.65 4.52
N VAL A 79 13.16 5.36 4.17
CA VAL A 79 14.23 4.92 3.27
C VAL A 79 14.12 5.66 1.94
N CYS A 80 12.92 5.71 1.34
CA CYS A 80 12.68 6.49 0.12
C CYS A 80 12.98 7.98 0.27
N TYR A 81 12.59 8.59 1.39
CA TYR A 81 12.88 9.99 1.67
C TYR A 81 14.41 10.23 1.69
N PHE A 82 15.18 9.39 2.40
CA PHE A 82 16.63 9.54 2.46
C PHE A 82 17.31 9.25 1.12
N LEU A 83 16.81 8.28 0.35
CA LEU A 83 17.25 8.06 -1.03
C LEU A 83 17.02 9.31 -1.88
N GLY A 84 15.86 9.97 -1.75
CA GLY A 84 15.59 11.22 -2.44
C GLY A 84 16.50 12.36 -2.02
N ARG A 85 16.81 12.46 -0.72
CA ARG A 85 17.70 13.47 -0.14
C ARG A 85 19.16 13.32 -0.61
N GLY A 86 19.66 12.09 -0.72
CA GLY A 86 21.03 11.80 -1.14
C GLY A 86 21.25 11.72 -2.66
N SER A 87 20.21 11.41 -3.44
CA SER A 87 20.38 11.01 -4.85
C SER A 87 20.12 12.11 -5.88
N GLY A 88 20.23 13.39 -5.51
CA GLY A 88 19.77 14.55 -6.31
C GLY A 88 19.95 14.43 -7.84
N PRO A 89 21.17 14.29 -8.39
CA PRO A 89 21.37 14.22 -9.85
C PRO A 89 20.87 12.93 -10.52
N ALA A 90 20.89 11.80 -9.82
CA ALA A 90 20.44 10.50 -10.34
C ALA A 90 18.91 10.40 -10.32
N LEU A 91 18.28 10.87 -9.24
CA LEU A 91 16.84 10.92 -9.09
C LEU A 91 16.21 11.88 -10.10
N ARG A 92 16.77 13.09 -10.29
CA ARG A 92 16.31 14.03 -11.34
C ARG A 92 16.40 13.42 -12.73
N ARG A 93 17.46 12.67 -13.03
CA ARG A 93 17.58 11.92 -14.30
C ARG A 93 16.51 10.84 -14.42
N TRP A 94 16.21 10.09 -13.36
CA TRP A 94 15.16 9.06 -13.37
C TRP A 94 13.75 9.65 -13.51
N MET A 95 13.45 10.77 -12.85
CA MET A 95 12.18 11.48 -12.96
C MET A 95 11.96 12.02 -14.38
N ARG A 96 12.99 12.65 -14.98
CA ARG A 96 12.95 13.16 -16.35
C ARG A 96 12.78 12.09 -17.44
N ARG A 97 13.01 10.81 -17.14
CA ARG A 97 12.78 9.71 -18.10
C ARG A 97 11.30 9.50 -18.46
N ARG A 98 10.35 10.05 -17.70
CA ARG A 98 8.93 10.04 -18.06
C ARG A 98 8.25 11.34 -17.68
N ASP A 99 7.57 11.97 -18.64
CA ASP A 99 6.88 13.25 -18.45
C ASP A 99 5.84 13.23 -17.31
N ALA A 100 5.19 12.07 -17.11
CA ALA A 100 4.25 11.91 -16.00
C ALA A 100 4.92 12.00 -14.62
N ARG A 101 6.15 11.47 -14.47
CA ARG A 101 6.90 11.53 -13.22
C ARG A 101 7.45 12.93 -12.99
N GLN A 102 7.96 13.57 -14.02
CA GLN A 102 8.43 14.96 -13.96
C GLN A 102 7.29 15.91 -13.56
N ALA A 103 6.14 15.82 -14.22
CA ALA A 103 4.98 16.65 -13.88
C ALA A 103 4.48 16.41 -12.44
N MET A 104 4.57 15.17 -11.93
CA MET A 104 4.24 14.86 -10.55
C MET A 104 5.27 15.44 -9.58
N TYR A 105 6.56 15.34 -9.89
CA TYR A 105 7.63 15.97 -9.12
C TYR A 105 7.42 17.48 -9.00
N ASP A 106 7.16 18.17 -10.12
CA ASP A 106 6.98 19.63 -10.12
C ASP A 106 5.75 20.04 -9.28
N LYS A 107 4.63 19.30 -9.44
CA LYS A 107 3.42 19.51 -8.63
C LYS A 107 3.66 19.27 -7.15
N VAL A 108 4.26 18.15 -6.78
CA VAL A 108 4.52 17.80 -5.37
C VAL A 108 5.53 18.77 -4.78
N SER A 109 6.59 19.13 -5.50
CA SER A 109 7.58 20.10 -5.06
C SER A 109 6.92 21.44 -4.71
N HIS A 110 6.12 21.99 -5.62
CA HIS A 110 5.42 23.25 -5.38
C HIS A 110 4.43 23.15 -4.20
N ALA A 111 3.68 22.05 -4.16
CA ALA A 111 2.64 21.86 -3.18
C ALA A 111 3.22 21.57 -1.77
N LEU A 112 4.42 20.97 -1.66
CA LEU A 112 5.14 20.79 -0.40
C LEU A 112 5.46 22.12 0.31
N HIS A 113 5.68 23.19 -0.44
CA HIS A 113 5.92 24.53 0.11
C HIS A 113 4.67 25.17 0.73
N THR A 114 3.48 24.87 0.18
CA THR A 114 2.23 25.54 0.59
C THR A 114 1.36 24.69 1.51
N ARG A 115 1.25 23.38 1.24
CA ARG A 115 0.33 22.45 1.94
C ARG A 115 0.94 21.08 2.18
N GLY A 116 2.24 21.00 2.46
CA GLY A 116 3.00 19.74 2.42
C GLY A 116 2.39 18.56 3.18
N GLY A 117 1.79 18.79 4.35
CA GLY A 117 1.14 17.71 5.08
C GLY A 117 -0.07 17.09 4.37
N LEU A 118 -0.93 17.92 3.79
CA LEU A 118 -2.15 17.46 3.12
C LEU A 118 -1.83 16.69 1.83
N ILE A 119 -0.75 17.06 1.13
CA ILE A 119 -0.31 16.34 -0.08
C ILE A 119 0.28 14.99 0.29
N LEU A 120 1.17 14.94 1.29
CA LEU A 120 1.71 13.67 1.77
C LEU A 120 0.59 12.73 2.22
N MET A 121 -0.51 13.30 2.73
CA MET A 121 -1.69 12.53 3.10
C MET A 121 -2.56 12.06 1.91
N THR A 122 -2.72 12.87 0.89
CA THR A 122 -3.65 12.58 -0.21
C THR A 122 -3.01 11.85 -1.38
N VAL A 123 -1.72 12.06 -1.62
CA VAL A 123 -1.01 11.51 -2.78
C VAL A 123 -0.91 9.98 -2.74
N ARG A 124 -1.06 9.37 -1.57
CA ARG A 124 -1.00 7.91 -1.41
C ARG A 124 -2.18 7.17 -2.05
N TYR A 125 -3.30 7.83 -2.27
CA TYR A 125 -4.45 7.24 -2.97
C TYR A 125 -4.26 7.20 -4.50
N ILE A 126 -3.16 7.78 -5.01
CA ILE A 126 -2.81 7.76 -6.43
C ILE A 126 -1.70 6.74 -6.62
N PRO A 127 -1.96 5.62 -7.32
CA PRO A 127 -0.98 4.55 -7.46
C PRO A 127 0.28 5.01 -8.19
N GLY A 128 1.44 4.67 -7.63
CA GLY A 128 2.76 5.12 -8.09
C GLY A 128 3.10 6.58 -7.74
N ALA A 129 2.15 7.42 -7.31
CA ALA A 129 2.43 8.80 -6.94
C ALA A 129 3.07 8.91 -5.54
N ARG A 130 2.73 7.99 -4.62
CA ARG A 130 3.33 7.91 -3.28
C ARG A 130 4.86 7.95 -3.34
N MET A 131 5.46 7.00 -4.05
CA MET A 131 6.92 6.89 -4.22
C MET A 131 7.54 8.17 -4.79
N VAL A 132 6.91 8.77 -5.81
CA VAL A 132 7.39 10.02 -6.39
C VAL A 132 7.32 11.14 -5.37
N ALA A 133 6.26 11.21 -4.57
CA ALA A 133 6.09 12.25 -3.55
C ALA A 133 7.09 12.10 -2.40
N THR A 134 7.34 10.89 -1.89
CA THR A 134 8.36 10.63 -0.86
C THR A 134 9.75 11.00 -1.35
N LEU A 135 10.10 10.57 -2.58
CA LEU A 135 11.38 10.92 -3.20
C LEU A 135 11.50 12.43 -3.42
N THR A 136 10.43 13.10 -3.82
CA THR A 136 10.38 14.56 -4.00
C THR A 136 10.58 15.27 -2.67
N ALA A 137 9.91 14.84 -1.60
CA ALA A 137 10.06 15.40 -0.26
C ALA A 137 11.51 15.29 0.25
N GLY A 138 12.16 14.16 -0.02
CA GLY A 138 13.59 13.98 0.23
C GLY A 138 14.45 14.94 -0.59
N ALA A 139 14.23 14.99 -1.90
CA ALA A 139 15.01 15.78 -2.86
C ALA A 139 14.90 17.29 -2.65
N THR A 140 13.75 17.77 -2.17
CA THR A 140 13.51 19.18 -1.82
C THR A 140 13.93 19.51 -0.39
N ALA A 141 14.55 18.56 0.33
CA ALA A 141 14.95 18.70 1.73
C ALA A 141 13.80 19.12 2.67
N TYR A 142 12.57 18.71 2.36
CA TYR A 142 11.40 18.97 3.20
C TYR A 142 11.64 18.47 4.63
N SER A 143 11.14 19.18 5.65
CA SER A 143 11.43 18.84 7.06
C SER A 143 11.09 17.37 7.39
N PHE A 144 12.09 16.58 7.78
CA PHE A 144 11.93 15.15 8.10
C PHE A 144 10.89 14.92 9.20
N ARG A 145 10.87 15.77 10.23
CA ARG A 145 9.88 15.67 11.32
C ARG A 145 8.45 15.83 10.81
N LYS A 146 8.20 16.83 9.95
CA LYS A 146 6.89 17.06 9.34
C LYS A 146 6.52 15.90 8.41
N PHE A 147 7.48 15.45 7.61
CA PHE A 147 7.31 14.31 6.72
C PHE A 147 6.83 13.07 7.48
N VAL A 148 7.57 12.63 8.50
CA VAL A 148 7.21 11.45 9.29
C VAL A 148 5.86 11.61 9.95
N LEU A 149 5.54 12.79 10.52
CA LEU A 149 4.25 13.01 11.18
C LEU A 149 3.06 12.84 10.22
N PHE A 150 3.11 13.48 9.04
CA PHE A 150 2.01 13.43 8.07
C PHE A 150 1.93 12.09 7.33
N THR A 151 3.08 11.47 7.05
CA THR A 151 3.14 10.11 6.53
C THR A 151 2.55 9.14 7.55
N ALA A 152 3.03 9.14 8.79
CA ALA A 152 2.57 8.25 9.85
C ALA A 152 1.06 8.37 10.05
N ALA A 153 0.54 9.57 10.32
CA ALA A 153 -0.89 9.78 10.54
C ALA A 153 -1.73 9.28 9.38
N GLY A 154 -1.25 9.47 8.16
CA GLY A 154 -2.00 9.09 6.99
C GLY A 154 -1.89 7.60 6.60
N VAL A 155 -0.75 6.98 6.88
CA VAL A 155 -0.56 5.51 6.82
C VAL A 155 -1.42 4.83 7.88
N THR A 156 -1.51 5.40 9.09
CA THR A 156 -2.41 4.91 10.15
C THR A 156 -3.85 4.88 9.66
N VAL A 157 -4.36 5.97 9.09
CA VAL A 157 -5.73 6.04 8.56
C VAL A 157 -5.95 4.98 7.47
N ALA A 158 -5.02 4.87 6.52
CA ALA A 158 -5.12 3.93 5.42
C ALA A 158 -5.13 2.46 5.89
N TYR A 159 -4.18 2.05 6.72
CA TYR A 159 -4.13 0.66 7.19
C TYR A 159 -5.19 0.34 8.23
N THR A 160 -5.63 1.31 9.04
CA THR A 160 -6.80 1.11 9.91
C THR A 160 -8.04 0.81 9.07
N TYR A 161 -8.27 1.60 8.01
CA TYR A 161 -9.39 1.36 7.10
C TYR A 161 -9.32 -0.03 6.45
N VAL A 162 -8.17 -0.40 5.87
CA VAL A 162 -7.99 -1.69 5.19
C VAL A 162 -8.09 -2.87 6.17
N ALA A 163 -7.50 -2.76 7.36
CA ALA A 163 -7.57 -3.80 8.39
C ALA A 163 -8.99 -3.97 8.93
N LEU A 164 -9.72 -2.86 9.15
CA LEU A 164 -11.13 -2.90 9.56
C LEU A 164 -12.03 -3.50 8.48
N LEU A 165 -11.77 -3.20 7.20
CA LEU A 165 -12.48 -3.86 6.11
C LEU A 165 -12.30 -5.38 6.14
N GLY A 166 -11.08 -5.86 6.39
CA GLY A 166 -10.81 -7.28 6.57
C GLY A 166 -11.48 -7.85 7.83
N TYR A 167 -11.41 -7.11 8.94
CA TYR A 167 -11.94 -7.55 10.23
C TYR A 167 -13.48 -7.65 10.23
N LEU A 168 -14.17 -6.58 9.81
CA LEU A 168 -15.63 -6.52 9.77
C LEU A 168 -16.19 -7.34 8.60
N GLY A 169 -15.48 -7.38 7.47
CA GLY A 169 -15.85 -8.22 6.32
C GLY A 169 -15.61 -9.71 6.56
N GLY A 170 -14.72 -10.07 7.50
CA GLY A 170 -14.35 -11.44 7.80
C GLY A 170 -15.55 -12.33 8.11
N ASP A 171 -16.54 -11.83 8.85
CA ASP A 171 -17.72 -12.60 9.27
C ASP A 171 -18.68 -12.90 8.09
N ALA A 172 -18.79 -11.97 7.13
CA ALA A 172 -19.55 -12.18 5.89
C ALA A 172 -18.90 -13.23 4.96
N PHE A 173 -17.61 -13.52 5.14
CA PHE A 173 -16.83 -14.47 4.34
C PHE A 173 -16.26 -15.66 5.13
N ALA A 174 -16.53 -15.75 6.44
CA ALA A 174 -15.96 -16.73 7.37
C ALA A 174 -16.31 -18.18 6.99
N HIS A 175 -17.44 -18.38 6.32
CA HIS A 175 -17.94 -19.69 5.94
C HIS A 175 -17.47 -20.15 4.56
N ASP A 176 -16.76 -19.30 3.81
CA ASP A 176 -16.38 -19.59 2.43
C ASP A 176 -15.07 -18.90 2.02
N SER A 177 -13.93 -19.51 2.37
CA SER A 177 -12.59 -18.98 2.06
C SER A 177 -12.36 -18.73 0.56
N LEU A 178 -13.07 -19.41 -0.33
CA LEU A 178 -13.02 -19.15 -1.77
C LEU A 178 -13.66 -17.80 -2.15
N LYS A 179 -14.71 -17.37 -1.43
CA LYS A 179 -15.32 -16.05 -1.60
C LYS A 179 -14.47 -14.95 -0.99
N ALA A 180 -13.79 -15.20 0.13
CA ALA A 180 -12.81 -14.28 0.70
C ALA A 180 -11.65 -14.01 -0.27
N LEU A 181 -11.05 -15.08 -0.81
CA LEU A 181 -10.01 -14.98 -1.84
C LEU A 181 -10.56 -14.28 -3.09
N GLY A 182 -11.74 -14.68 -3.55
CA GLY A 182 -12.43 -14.07 -4.69
C GLY A 182 -12.72 -12.58 -4.48
N PHE A 183 -13.11 -12.16 -3.29
CA PHE A 183 -13.35 -10.75 -2.95
C PHE A 183 -12.04 -9.97 -2.90
N SER A 184 -10.99 -10.52 -2.28
CA SER A 184 -9.66 -9.88 -2.27
C SER A 184 -9.08 -9.71 -3.68
N LEU A 185 -9.23 -10.72 -4.53
CA LEU A 185 -8.83 -10.69 -5.94
C LEU A 185 -9.73 -9.76 -6.76
N SER A 186 -11.04 -9.71 -6.48
CA SER A 186 -11.98 -8.79 -7.14
C SER A 186 -11.70 -7.35 -6.75
N LEU A 187 -11.41 -7.08 -5.48
CA LEU A 187 -11.03 -5.76 -5.00
C LEU A 187 -9.68 -5.35 -5.60
N ALA A 188 -8.69 -6.24 -5.63
CA ALA A 188 -7.43 -6.02 -6.33
C ALA A 188 -7.64 -5.75 -7.84
N PHE A 189 -8.57 -6.45 -8.47
CA PHE A 189 -8.94 -6.27 -9.88
C PHE A 189 -9.67 -4.95 -10.12
N VAL A 190 -10.59 -4.54 -9.24
CA VAL A 190 -11.30 -3.25 -9.30
C VAL A 190 -10.34 -2.10 -9.07
N ILE A 191 -9.41 -2.22 -8.11
CA ILE A 191 -8.33 -1.26 -7.89
C ILE A 191 -7.44 -1.20 -9.14
N GLY A 192 -7.06 -2.35 -9.71
CA GLY A 192 -6.31 -2.45 -10.96
C GLY A 192 -7.04 -1.79 -12.14
N LEU A 193 -8.35 -1.97 -12.24
CA LEU A 193 -9.20 -1.34 -13.26
C LEU A 193 -9.33 0.16 -13.05
N LEU A 194 -9.49 0.63 -11.82
CA LEU A 194 -9.50 2.05 -11.50
C LEU A 194 -8.16 2.68 -11.86
N ILE A 195 -7.04 2.00 -11.58
CA ILE A 195 -5.70 2.43 -12.00
C ILE A 195 -5.61 2.52 -13.52
N GLU A 196 -5.99 1.47 -14.24
CA GLU A 196 -5.91 1.42 -15.70
C GLU A 196 -6.85 2.43 -16.34
N THR A 197 -8.04 2.64 -15.78
CA THR A 197 -9.04 3.60 -16.27
C THR A 197 -8.58 5.02 -16.01
N THR A 198 -8.05 5.32 -14.82
CA THR A 198 -7.46 6.62 -14.51
C THR A 198 -6.26 6.88 -15.41
N ARG A 199 -5.40 5.87 -15.64
CA ARG A 199 -4.27 5.94 -16.59
C ARG A 199 -4.77 6.24 -17.99
N ARG A 200 -5.80 5.54 -18.47
CA ARG A 200 -6.41 5.74 -19.80
C ARG A 200 -7.07 7.11 -19.93
N ILE A 201 -7.79 7.59 -18.92
CA ILE A 201 -8.43 8.92 -18.93
C ILE A 201 -7.37 10.01 -18.95
N VAL A 202 -6.32 9.89 -18.14
CA VAL A 202 -5.20 10.85 -18.11
C VAL A 202 -4.44 10.83 -19.44
N LEU A 203 -4.18 9.65 -20.03
CA LEU A 203 -3.53 9.53 -21.34
C LEU A 203 -4.40 10.08 -22.47
N ARG A 204 -5.71 9.83 -22.44
CA ARG A 204 -6.68 10.38 -23.42
C ARG A 204 -6.83 11.89 -23.31
N ARG A 205 -6.81 12.45 -22.09
CA ARG A 205 -6.81 13.90 -21.87
C ARG A 205 -5.53 14.55 -22.41
N LYS A 206 -4.37 13.93 -22.21
CA LYS A 206 -3.11 14.40 -22.79
C LYS A 206 -3.10 14.36 -24.32
N ALA A 207 -3.67 13.31 -24.93
CA ALA A 207 -3.77 13.20 -26.38
C ALA A 207 -4.71 14.26 -27.00
N LYS A 208 -5.84 14.58 -26.33
CA LYS A 208 -6.75 15.65 -26.78
C LYS A 208 -6.16 17.05 -26.67
N VAL A 209 -5.36 17.31 -25.64
CA VAL A 209 -4.72 18.63 -25.43
C VAL A 209 -3.51 18.84 -26.36
N ALA A 210 -2.91 17.77 -26.89
CA ALA A 210 -1.80 17.87 -27.86
C ALA A 210 -2.27 17.98 -29.33
N ALA A 211 -3.57 17.80 -29.59
CA ALA A 211 -4.15 17.75 -30.94
C ALA A 211 -5.08 18.94 -31.25
N GLY A 212 -5.20 19.91 -30.34
CA GLY A 212 -5.93 21.16 -30.53
C GLY A 212 -5.08 22.33 -30.07
#